data_AF-A0A6J4KP15-F1
#
_entry.id   AF-A0A6J4KP15-F1
#
_cell.length_a   1.000
_cell.length_b   1.000
_cell.length_c   1.000
_cell.angle_alpha   90.00
_cell.angle_beta   90.00
_cell.angle_gamma   90.00
#
_symmetry.space_group_name_H-M   'P 1'
#
loop_
_entity.id
_entity.type
_entity.pdbx_description
1 polymer ?
#
loop_
_entity_poly.entity_id
_entity_poly.type
_entity_poly.pdbx_seq_one_letter_code
_entity_poly.pdbx_strand_id
1 'polypeptide(L)'
;MRTAPLPADDAPPPASGELFPLPLVGRDGELAAVAAWLDDVAAGRGGTTILAGPGGVGKTRLATAATARAAREGWTVAVGRAYPVETGVPYAVFA
;
A
#
# COMPACT_ATOMS: atom_id res chain seq x y z
N MET A 1 -12.73 -1.27 5.96
CA MET A 1 -13.68 -2.39 6.21
C MET A 1 -12.88 -3.53 6.82
N ARG A 2 -13.22 -3.97 8.04
CA ARG A 2 -12.55 -5.10 8.71
C ARG A 2 -13.28 -6.38 8.29
N THR A 3 -12.68 -7.19 7.43
CA THR A 3 -13.26 -8.44 6.93
C THR A 3 -12.33 -9.62 7.22
N ALA A 4 -12.88 -10.84 7.16
CA ALA A 4 -12.13 -12.08 7.35
C ALA A 4 -10.93 -12.19 6.38
N PRO A 5 -9.86 -12.92 6.74
CA PRO A 5 -8.64 -12.97 5.95
C PRO A 5 -8.92 -13.58 4.57
N LEU A 6 -8.40 -12.96 3.50
CA LEU A 6 -8.28 -13.62 2.20
C LEU A 6 -7.40 -14.88 2.36
N PRO A 7 -7.68 -15.99 1.64
CA PRO A 7 -6.88 -17.19 1.71
C PRO A 7 -5.40 -16.86 1.41
N ALA A 8 -4.50 -17.39 2.24
CA ALA A 8 -3.10 -17.00 2.35
C ALA A 8 -2.18 -17.45 1.19
N ASP A 9 -2.74 -17.83 0.04
CA ASP A 9 -1.99 -18.54 -1.01
C ASP A 9 -1.19 -17.61 -1.94
N ASP A 10 -1.32 -16.29 -1.79
CA ASP A 10 -0.59 -15.27 -2.56
C ASP A 10 0.28 -14.37 -1.67
N ALA A 11 0.86 -14.90 -0.59
CA ALA A 11 1.88 -14.15 0.14
C ALA A 11 3.01 -13.80 -0.85
N PRO A 12 3.25 -12.51 -1.18
CA PRO A 12 4.27 -12.18 -2.15
C PRO A 12 5.62 -12.67 -1.61
N PRO A 13 6.50 -13.23 -2.45
CA PRO A 13 7.84 -13.60 -2.00
C PRO A 13 8.48 -12.37 -1.35
N PRO A 14 9.23 -12.54 -0.25
CA PRO A 14 9.91 -11.43 0.40
C PRO A 14 10.66 -10.65 -0.66
N ALA A 15 10.39 -9.34 -0.75
CA ALA A 15 10.94 -8.50 -1.80
C ALA A 15 12.47 -8.68 -1.78
N SER A 16 13.05 -9.05 -2.92
CA SER A 16 14.47 -9.40 -3.10
C SER A 16 15.45 -8.23 -2.90
N GLY A 17 15.08 -7.25 -2.07
CA GLY A 17 15.83 -6.05 -1.74
C GLY A 17 15.43 -5.51 -0.37
N GLU A 18 15.21 -6.37 0.62
CA GLU A 18 15.35 -5.98 2.03
C GLU A 18 16.81 -5.61 2.32
N LEU A 19 17.27 -4.52 1.71
CA LEU A 19 18.26 -3.66 2.34
C LEU A 19 17.68 -3.42 3.74
N PHE A 20 18.39 -3.92 4.76
CA PHE A 20 18.20 -3.77 6.21
C PHE A 20 17.14 -2.75 6.61
N PRO A 21 16.36 -2.93 7.70
CA PRO A 21 15.30 -2.02 8.15
C PRO A 21 15.85 -0.61 8.44
N LEU A 22 16.09 0.13 7.37
CA LEU A 22 16.67 1.43 7.36
C LEU A 22 15.50 2.36 7.70
N PRO A 23 15.71 3.35 8.56
CA PRO A 23 14.65 4.29 8.89
C PRO A 23 14.13 4.97 7.63
N LEU A 24 12.81 5.15 7.54
CA LEU A 24 12.19 5.95 6.51
C LEU A 24 12.28 7.41 6.93
N VAL A 25 13.18 8.19 6.31
CA VAL A 25 13.48 9.57 6.71
C VAL A 25 12.75 10.55 5.79
N GLY A 26 12.20 11.62 6.38
CA GLY A 26 11.62 12.75 5.64
C GLY A 26 10.30 12.41 4.93
N ARG A 27 9.57 11.40 5.41
CA ARG A 27 8.28 10.95 4.85
C ARG A 27 7.12 10.96 5.83
N ASP A 28 7.30 11.65 6.95
CA ASP A 28 6.28 11.71 8.00
C ASP A 28 5.00 12.39 7.50
N GLY A 29 5.13 13.39 6.63
CA GLY A 29 3.99 14.08 6.02
C GLY A 29 3.17 13.16 5.10
N GLU A 30 3.82 12.39 4.25
CA GLU A 30 3.14 11.44 3.36
C GLU A 30 2.51 10.28 4.13
N LEU A 31 3.18 9.79 5.17
CA LEU A 31 2.59 8.78 6.06
C LEU A 31 1.37 9.33 6.82
N ALA A 32 1.43 10.59 7.28
CA ALA A 32 0.30 11.25 7.92
C ALA A 32 -0.88 11.44 6.94
N ALA A 33 -0.59 11.75 5.66
CA ALA A 33 -1.62 11.85 4.63
C ALA A 33 -2.32 10.50 4.37
N VAL A 34 -1.55 9.40 4.32
CA VAL A 34 -2.14 8.05 4.20
C VAL A 34 -2.96 7.70 5.45
N ALA A 35 -2.49 8.04 6.65
CA ALA A 35 -3.24 7.80 7.88
C ALA A 35 -4.57 8.55 7.89
N ALA A 36 -4.56 9.84 7.54
CA ALA A 36 -5.79 10.65 7.43
C ALA A 36 -6.77 10.06 6.39
N TRP A 37 -6.25 9.58 5.26
CA TRP A 37 -7.08 8.89 4.26
C TRP A 37 -7.70 7.60 4.81
N LEU A 38 -6.96 6.79 5.59
CA LEU A 38 -7.52 5.60 6.25
C LEU A 38 -8.60 5.97 7.28
N ASP A 39 -8.43 7.08 8.01
CA ASP A 39 -9.43 7.59 8.95
C ASP A 39 -10.74 7.99 8.22
N ASP A 40 -10.62 8.63 7.05
CA ASP A 40 -11.77 8.94 6.19
C ASP A 40 -12.48 7.67 5.73
N VAL A 41 -11.73 6.65 5.28
CA VAL A 41 -12.27 5.36 4.86
C VAL A 41 -12.96 4.65 6.03
N ALA A 42 -12.40 4.74 7.24
CA ALA A 42 -13.02 4.18 8.45
C ALA A 42 -14.34 4.87 8.79
N ALA A 43 -14.47 6.17 8.49
CA ALA A 43 -15.69 6.94 8.62
C ALA A 43 -16.70 6.71 7.47
N GLY A 44 -16.45 5.74 6.59
CA GLY A 44 -17.33 5.39 5.47
C GLY A 44 -17.11 6.21 4.20
N ARG A 45 -16.08 7.08 4.16
CA ARG A 45 -15.70 7.83 2.95
C ARG A 45 -14.62 7.06 2.20
N GLY A 46 -15.03 6.12 1.35
CA GLY A 46 -14.13 5.40 0.45
C GLY A 46 -13.40 6.32 -0.53
N GLY A 47 -12.33 5.83 -1.15
CA GLY A 47 -11.60 6.56 -2.18
C GLY A 47 -10.35 5.85 -2.67
N THR A 48 -9.58 6.52 -3.52
CA THR A 48 -8.30 6.03 -4.06
C THR A 48 -7.26 7.13 -3.99
N THR A 49 -6.05 6.79 -3.52
CA THR A 49 -4.90 7.71 -3.45
C THR A 49 -3.78 7.24 -4.38
N ILE A 50 -3.15 8.17 -5.09
CA ILE A 50 -2.05 7.89 -6.04
C ILE A 50 -0.74 8.46 -5.49
N LEU A 51 0.28 7.61 -5.38
CA LEU A 51 1.66 8.04 -5.11
C LEU A 51 2.39 8.30 -6.43
N ALA A 52 2.57 9.58 -6.77
CA ALA A 52 3.32 10.01 -7.95
C ALA A 52 4.67 10.64 -7.56
N GLY A 53 5.66 10.54 -8.44
CA GLY A 53 6.96 11.18 -8.23
C GLY A 53 8.10 10.57 -9.06
N PRO A 54 9.29 11.18 -9.04
CA PRO A 54 10.44 10.75 -9.84
C PRO A 54 10.88 9.30 -9.59
N GLY A 55 11.58 8.70 -10.55
CA GLY A 55 12.25 7.40 -10.36
C GLY A 55 13.21 7.45 -9.17
N GLY A 56 13.25 6.39 -8.36
CA GLY A 56 14.18 6.30 -7.22
C GLY A 56 13.82 7.13 -5.97
N VAL A 57 12.78 7.99 -6.00
CA VAL A 57 12.41 8.86 -4.86
C VAL A 57 11.91 8.12 -3.60
N GLY A 58 11.74 6.80 -3.69
CA GLY A 58 11.31 5.95 -2.57
C GLY A 58 9.81 5.64 -2.51
N LYS A 59 9.04 5.81 -3.61
CA LYS A 59 7.60 5.51 -3.66
C LYS A 59 7.25 4.08 -3.20
N THR A 60 7.99 3.08 -3.68
CA THR A 60 7.80 1.68 -3.28
C THR A 60 8.01 1.52 -1.78
N ARG A 61 9.02 2.19 -1.22
CA ARG A 61 9.33 2.10 0.21
C ARG A 61 8.30 2.81 1.08
N LEU A 62 7.79 3.95 0.62
CA LEU A 62 6.67 4.64 1.25
C LEU A 62 5.40 3.77 1.23
N ALA A 63 5.08 3.14 0.09
CA ALA A 63 3.95 2.23 -0.03
C ALA A 63 4.09 1.02 0.91
N THR A 64 5.28 0.40 1.01
CA THR A 64 5.56 -0.69 1.95
C THR A 64 5.42 -0.25 3.42
N ALA A 65 5.87 0.94 3.77
CA ALA A 65 5.73 1.46 5.13
C ALA A 65 4.25 1.74 5.48
N ALA A 66 3.50 2.30 4.53
CA ALA A 66 2.08 2.54 4.66
C ALA A 66 1.28 1.23 4.82
N THR A 67 1.56 0.21 4.01
CA THR A 67 0.90 -1.11 4.13
C THR A 67 1.23 -1.79 5.45
N ALA A 68 2.49 -1.76 5.89
CA ALA A 68 2.90 -2.30 7.19
C ALA A 68 2.23 -1.56 8.36
N ARG A 69 2.02 -0.24 8.24
CA ARG A 69 1.25 0.53 9.22
C ARG A 69 -0.23 0.11 9.23
N ALA A 70 -0.88 0.07 8.07
CA ALA A 70 -2.28 -0.29 7.95
C ALA A 70 -2.56 -1.71 8.52
N ALA A 71 -1.68 -2.67 8.23
CA ALA A 71 -1.77 -4.02 8.78
C ALA A 71 -1.69 -4.02 10.32
N ARG A 72 -0.77 -3.24 10.92
CA ARG A 72 -0.69 -3.09 12.39
C ARG A 72 -1.92 -2.44 13.01
N GLU A 73 -2.62 -1.59 12.26
CA GLU A 73 -3.87 -0.95 12.67
C GLU A 73 -5.11 -1.84 12.45
N GLY A 74 -4.92 -3.06 11.93
CA GLY A 74 -5.97 -4.06 11.74
C GLY A 74 -6.73 -3.91 10.43
N TRP A 75 -6.16 -3.24 9.42
CA TRP A 75 -6.68 -3.25 8.06
C TRP A 75 -6.26 -4.53 7.34
N THR A 76 -7.17 -5.04 6.51
CA THR A 76 -6.82 -6.05 5.51
C THR A 76 -6.05 -5.37 4.38
N VAL A 77 -4.86 -5.88 4.06
CA VAL A 77 -3.97 -5.31 3.05
C VAL A 77 -3.77 -6.30 1.93
N ALA A 78 -4.00 -5.85 0.69
CA ALA A 78 -3.63 -6.56 -0.52
C ALA A 78 -2.55 -5.76 -1.28
N VAL A 79 -1.54 -6.45 -1.81
CA VAL A 79 -0.45 -5.82 -2.56
C VAL A 79 -0.36 -6.48 -3.93
N GLY A 80 -0.41 -5.67 -4.99
CA GLY A 80 -0.26 -6.12 -6.37
C GLY A 80 0.84 -5.36 -7.09
N ARG A 81 1.31 -5.91 -8.21
CA ARG A 81 2.19 -5.24 -9.16
C ARG A 81 1.50 -5.18 -10.51
N ALA A 82 1.44 -4.00 -11.12
CA ALA A 82 0.96 -3.87 -12.49
C ALA A 82 2.04 -4.38 -13.46
N TYR A 83 1.68 -5.32 -14.33
CA TYR A 83 2.52 -5.78 -15.42
C TYR A 83 2.03 -5.17 -16.74
N PRO A 84 2.94 -4.79 -17.67
CA PRO A 84 2.55 -4.18 -18.95
C PRO A 84 1.64 -5.05 -19.83
N VAL A 85 1.54 -6.35 -19.57
CA VAL A 85 0.81 -7.31 -20.39
C VAL A 85 -0.70 -7.35 -20.08
N GLU A 86 -1.14 -6.75 -18.98
CA GLU A 86 -2.56 -6.66 -18.62
C GLU A 86 -3.18 -5.37 -19.15
N THR A 87 -3.61 -5.39 -20.40
CA THR A 87 -4.42 -4.31 -20.99
C THR A 87 -5.90 -4.62 -20.80
N GLY A 88 -6.61 -3.84 -19.99
CA GLY A 88 -8.07 -3.98 -19.91
C GLY A 88 -8.75 -2.98 -18.98
N VAL A 89 -8.35 -2.93 -17.70
CA VAL A 89 -9.01 -2.08 -16.70
C VAL A 89 -8.00 -1.66 -15.62
N PRO A 90 -7.65 -0.35 -15.50
CA PRO A 90 -6.85 0.12 -14.37
C PRO A 90 -7.50 -0.24 -13.04
N TYR A 91 -6.71 -0.74 -12.08
CA TYR A 91 -7.20 -1.05 -10.73
C TYR A 91 -8.28 -2.14 -10.66
N ALA A 92 -8.33 -3.07 -11.63
CA ALA A 92 -9.29 -4.17 -11.67
C ALA A 92 -9.33 -5.03 -10.39
N VAL A 93 -8.23 -5.09 -9.64
CA VAL A 93 -8.19 -5.75 -8.32
C VAL A 93 -9.16 -5.16 -7.30
N PHE A 94 -9.67 -3.95 -7.54
CA PHE A 94 -10.65 -3.25 -6.71
C PHE A 94 -12.02 -3.06 -7.39
N ALA A 95 -12.21 -3.58 -8.60
CA ALA A 95 -13.48 -3.56 -9.34
C ALA A 95 -14.31 -4.82 -9.04
#